data_AF-A0A7Y0GU84-F1
#
_entry.id   AF-A0A7Y0GU84-F1
#
_cell.length_a   1.000
_cell.length_b   1.000
_cell.length_c   1.000
_cell.angle_alpha   90.00
_cell.angle_beta   90.00
_cell.angle_gamma   90.00
#
_symmetry.space_group_name_H-M   'P 1'
#
loop_
_entity.id
_entity.type
_entity.pdbx_description
1 polymer ?
#
loop_
_entity_poly.entity_id
_entity_poly.type
_entity_poly.pdbx_seq_one_letter_code
_entity_poly.pdbx_strand_id
1 'polypeptide(L)' 'GFDLKQRYYTSPLVHPDELVELPGESVGCVWELEVLLHERAAWIDHVLNSEPDDFQAYLRDVFPRLDR' A
#
# COMPACT_ATOMS: atom_id res chain seq x y z
N GLY A 1 23.54 -12.30 4.27
CA GLY A 1 22.59 -11.20 4.48
C GLY A 1 21.42 -11.47 3.56
N PHE A 2 20.19 -11.30 4.04
CA PHE A 2 19.03 -11.35 3.15
C PHE A 2 19.05 -10.09 2.29
N ASP A 3 18.94 -10.26 0.97
CA ASP A 3 18.88 -9.15 0.04
C ASP A 3 17.41 -8.97 -0.34
N LEU A 4 16.81 -7.84 0.07
CA LEU A 4 15.41 -7.54 -0.25
C LEU A 4 15.34 -7.18 -1.74
N LYS A 5 14.83 -8.09 -2.56
CA LYS A 5 14.56 -7.83 -3.98
C LYS A 5 13.14 -7.26 -4.12
N GLN A 6 13.04 -5.95 -4.26
CA GLN A 6 11.78 -5.25 -4.48
C GLN A 6 11.74 -4.62 -5.88
N ARG A 7 10.57 -4.64 -6.52
CA ARG A 7 10.27 -3.92 -7.76
C ARG A 7 9.22 -2.85 -7.44
N TYR A 8 9.45 -1.64 -7.91
CA TYR A 8 8.54 -0.52 -7.70
C TYR A 8 7.87 -0.15 -9.01
N TYR A 9 6.59 0.17 -8.94
CA TYR A 9 5.80 0.61 -10.08
C TYR A 9 5.15 1.95 -9.76
N THR A 10 4.98 2.78 -10.79
CA THR A 10 4.24 4.02 -10.73
C THR A 10 3.24 4.07 -11.89
N SER A 11 2.19 4.87 -11.73
CA SER A 11 1.28 5.19 -12.83
C SER A 11 1.50 6.64 -13.29
N PRO A 12 1.76 6.89 -14.58
CA PRO A 12 1.82 8.25 -15.11
C PRO A 12 0.49 8.98 -14.93
N LEU A 13 0.53 10.28 -14.65
CA LEU A 13 -0.69 11.08 -14.43
C LEU A 13 -1.65 11.04 -15.63
N VAL A 14 -1.12 10.99 -16.86
CA VAL A 14 -1.90 10.94 -18.09
C VAL A 14 -2.47 9.56 -18.43
N HIS A 15 -1.90 8.51 -17.83
CA HIS A 15 -2.26 7.10 -18.04
C HIS A 15 -2.29 6.39 -16.67
N PRO A 16 -3.27 6.73 -15.80
CA PRO A 16 -3.30 6.23 -14.42
C PRO A 16 -3.58 4.73 -14.30
N ASP A 17 -4.02 4.10 -15.39
CA ASP A 17 -4.25 2.67 -15.54
C ASP A 17 -2.99 1.88 -15.94
N GLU A 18 -1.93 2.56 -16.37
CA GLU A 18 -0.66 1.93 -16.72
C GLU A 18 0.26 1.82 -15.49
N LEU A 19 0.91 0.66 -15.33
CA LEU A 19 1.96 0.45 -14.34
C LEU A 19 3.33 0.42 -15.03
N VAL A 20 4.18 1.39 -14.71
CA VAL A 20 5.53 1.52 -15.25
C VAL A 20 6.54 1.23 -14.15
N GLU A 21 7.48 0.33 -14.41
CA GLU A 21 8.54 -0.01 -13.45
C GLU A 21 9.50 1.17 -13.26
N LEU A 22 9.78 1.52 -12.00
CA LEU A 22 10.74 2.56 -11.65
C LEU A 22 12.16 1.99 -11.68
N PRO A 23 13.12 2.63 -12.39
CA PRO A 23 14.50 2.16 -12.41
C PRO A 23 15.21 2.53 -11.09
N GLY A 24 15.64 1.51 -10.34
CA GLY A 24 16.52 1.65 -9.18
C GLY A 24 15.85 1.42 -7.82
N GLU A 25 16.63 1.61 -6.76
CA GLU A 25 16.16 1.54 -5.37
C GLU A 25 15.34 2.80 -5.06
N SER A 26 14.02 2.67 -5.05
CA SER A 26 13.15 3.72 -4.54
C SER A 26 12.89 3.49 -3.05
N VAL A 27 12.82 4.57 -2.28
CA VAL A 27 12.39 4.54 -0.89
C VAL A 27 11.08 5.30 -0.79
N GLY A 28 10.12 4.73 -0.07
CA GLY A 28 8.84 5.40 0.17
C GLY A 28 9.06 6.75 0.84
N CYS A 29 8.29 7.75 0.43
CA CYS A 29 8.30 9.06 1.06
C CYS A 29 7.89 8.91 2.53
N VAL A 30 8.48 9.68 3.45
CA VAL A 30 8.12 9.62 4.89
C VAL A 30 6.62 9.83 5.12
N TRP A 31 5.97 10.61 4.26
CA TRP A 31 4.54 10.87 4.30
C TRP A 31 3.68 9.68 3.82
N GLU A 32 4.24 8.80 2.99
CA GLU A 32 3.56 7.60 2.49
C GLU A 32 3.66 6.44 3.49
N LEU A 33 4.68 6.41 4.35
CA LEU A 33 4.93 5.29 5.26
C LEU A 33 3.76 5.00 6.21
N GLU A 34 3.13 6.05 6.76
CA GLU A 34 1.98 5.88 7.66
C GLU A 34 0.75 5.32 6.93
N VAL A 35 0.50 5.80 5.71
CA VAL A 35 -0.58 5.27 4.86
C VAL A 35 -0.32 3.83 4.49
N LEU A 36 0.91 3.50 4.05
CA LEU A 36 1.31 2.11 3.75
C LEU A 36 1.19 1.18 4.96
N LEU A 37 1.51 1.67 6.16
CA LEU A 37 1.35 0.90 7.39
C LEU A 37 -0.12 0.58 7.66
N HIS A 38 -1.00 1.58 7.52
CA HIS A 38 -2.44 1.39 7.67
C HIS A 38 -3.01 0.41 6.63
N GLU A 39 -2.71 0.60 5.35
CA GLU A 39 -3.14 -0.29 4.26
C GLU A 39 -2.70 -1.74 4.52
N ARG A 40 -1.45 -1.93 4.95
CA ARG A 40 -0.93 -3.25 5.30
C ARG A 40 -1.68 -3.87 6.48
N ALA A 41 -2.00 -3.09 7.51
CA ALA A 41 -2.73 -3.57 8.68
C ALA A 41 -4.18 -3.95 8.30
N ALA A 42 -4.89 -3.06 7.61
CA ALA A 42 -6.26 -3.29 7.15
C ALA A 42 -6.36 -4.53 6.24
N TRP A 43 -5.39 -4.73 5.35
CA TRP A 43 -5.34 -5.95 4.52
C TRP A 43 -5.15 -7.21 5.35
N ILE A 44 -4.22 -7.19 6.30
CA ILE A 44 -3.97 -8.34 7.18
C ILE A 44 -5.23 -8.69 7.98
N ASP A 45 -5.90 -7.69 8.56
CA ASP A 45 -7.03 -7.91 9.46
C ASP A 45 -8.29 -8.34 8.71
N HIS A 46 -8.64 -7.64 7.62
CA HIS A 46 -9.92 -7.87 6.94
C HIS A 46 -9.84 -8.91 5.81
N VAL A 47 -8.66 -9.13 5.22
CA VAL A 47 -8.51 -10.09 4.10
C VAL A 47 -7.81 -11.36 4.53
N LEU A 48 -6.65 -11.26 5.19
CA LEU A 48 -5.83 -12.46 5.49
C LEU A 48 -6.25 -13.18 6.77
N ASN A 49 -6.76 -12.45 7.77
CA ASN A 49 -7.13 -13.00 9.07
C ASN A 49 -8.65 -13.15 9.26
N SER A 50 -9.47 -12.66 8.34
CA SER A 50 -10.93 -12.78 8.37
C SER A 50 -11.38 -14.10 7.71
N GLU A 51 -12.39 -14.76 8.29
CA GLU A 51 -13.02 -15.97 7.74
C GLU A 51 -14.56 -15.81 7.78
N PRO A 52 -15.22 -15.55 6.63
CA PRO A 52 -14.62 -15.37 5.29
C PRO A 52 -13.83 -14.07 5.17
N ASP A 53 -13.02 -13.95 4.12
CA ASP A 53 -12.36 -12.70 3.77
C ASP A 53 -13.39 -11.58 3.53
N ASP A 54 -13.19 -10.43 4.18
CA ASP A 54 -14.10 -9.28 4.05
C ASP A 54 -13.41 -8.13 3.31
N PHE A 55 -13.33 -8.28 2.00
CA PHE A 55 -12.78 -7.25 1.12
C PHE A 55 -13.56 -5.92 1.20
N GLN A 56 -14.86 -5.96 1.52
CA GLN A 56 -15.65 -4.74 1.69
C GLN A 56 -15.34 -4.02 3.00
N ALA A 57 -14.97 -4.74 4.06
CA ALA A 57 -14.43 -4.13 5.27
C ALA A 57 -13.08 -3.45 5.00
N TYR A 58 -12.17 -4.11 4.28
CA TYR A 58 -10.90 -3.49 3.85
C TYR A 58 -11.13 -2.16 3.10
N LEU A 59 -11.98 -2.15 2.07
CA LEU A 59 -12.27 -0.92 1.29
C LEU A 59 -12.96 0.20 2.08
N ARG A 60 -13.57 -0.12 3.23
CA ARG A 60 -14.22 0.85 4.12
C ARG A 60 -13.33 1.29 5.28
N ASP A 61 -12.19 0.63 5.48
CA ASP A 61 -11.22 1.05 6.48
C ASP A 61 -10.60 2.38 6.05
N VAL A 62 -10.48 3.30 7.01
CA VAL A 62 -10.12 4.69 6.72
C VAL A 62 -8.90 5.07 7.52
N PHE A 63 -7.89 5.58 6.81
CA PHE A 63 -6.70 6.13 7.44
C PHE A 63 -7.13 7.27 8.39
N PRO A 64 -6.88 7.15 9.71
CA PRO A 64 -7.26 8.19 10.64
C PRO A 64 -6.50 9.45 10.27
N ARG A 65 -7.24 10.54 9.99
CA ARG A 65 -6.60 11.86 9.86
C ARG A 65 -5.87 12.12 11.17
N LEU A 66 -4.58 12.42 11.07
CA LEU A 66 -3.85 13.07 12.14
C LEU A 66 -4.50 14.44 12.33
N ASP A 67 -5.38 14.54 13.31
CA ASP A 67 -5.81 15.77 13.93
C ASP A 67 -4.59 16.45 14.56
N ARG A 68 -3.88 17.22 13.73
CA ARG A 68 -2.88 18.20 14.16
C ARG A 68 -3.47 19.60 14.08
#